data_AF-A0A1E1LB08-F1
#
_entry.id   AF-A0A1E1LB08-F1
#
_cell.length_a   1.000
_cell.length_b   1.000
_cell.length_c   1.000
_cell.angle_alpha   90.00
_cell.angle_beta   90.00
_cell.angle_gamma   90.00
#
_symmetry.space_group_name_H-M   'P 1'
#
loop_
_entity.id
_entity.type
_entity.pdbx_description
1 polymer ?
#
loop_
_entity_poly.entity_id
_entity_poly.type
_entity_poly.pdbx_seq_one_letter_code
_entity_poly.pdbx_strand_id
1 'polypeptide(L)'
;MWNTLKLPAVAVLCFVPWCNGIREAKRQENSSCSKYRTAAYYANWDIYQKRFFPKDLPVDQLTHVLYAFANINPITGQVFLSDPEADTSNACGGQTVVQTGTQLRGCLGQLYSIKKSGSLKVLLSIGGATYSQNFAGPASSEQGRSTFASSAVDLIKNLGLDGLDINWEYPVDEAEAANLVLLLKETRKQLDKYGNSLRTKYHFELTFAAPAGASKYRILDLAAMDKYLDFWNLMAYDYAGAWLVSKITGHQANLFSAGDASTPFDTRSSVDYYTSHGLASNKIVLGMPIYGRSFTKTTGLGQSFGAVGNGTWEKGVYDYKSLPMDGSSEIYDEKLGASYSWDPTKQELISYDTVEAGRQKARWIKSINLGGAMWWESSADKKGVNGLIENVVLELADCIRHATNNLDFPDSLYDNVRNPSVSQSPLVNASIWLEHPLSTKLQTPSDIVCTTQVPYDLGTGTALASLPLSWLPLLSTLPLTRSSSTPSTHSTSSGSSPSTSSTSSTSRSGIRESSSCSSEGSLPWKSLVTQTLGRSIIYTTITTDVPVATTTVVTVVLATRR
;
A
#
# COMPACT_ATOMS: atom_id res chain seq x y z
N MET A 1 -96.81 2.37 -21.86
CA MET A 1 -97.70 2.31 -20.69
C MET A 1 -96.79 2.14 -19.47
N TRP A 2 -96.60 3.18 -18.66
CA TRP A 2 -97.46 3.60 -17.54
C TRP A 2 -97.49 2.58 -16.37
N ASN A 3 -96.73 2.97 -15.34
CA ASN A 3 -96.72 2.59 -13.92
C ASN A 3 -97.94 1.85 -13.32
N THR A 4 -97.63 0.95 -12.37
CA THR A 4 -98.04 1.02 -10.94
C THR A 4 -97.09 0.09 -10.14
N LEU A 5 -96.32 0.44 -9.10
CA LEU A 5 -96.37 1.37 -7.95
C LEU A 5 -96.89 0.71 -6.64
N LYS A 6 -96.13 0.94 -5.55
CA LYS A 6 -96.37 0.68 -4.10
C LYS A 6 -95.90 -0.68 -3.55
N LEU A 7 -95.39 -0.85 -2.31
CA LEU A 7 -94.87 -0.01 -1.17
C LEU A 7 -94.29 -1.05 -0.12
N PRO A 8 -93.75 -0.72 1.08
CA PRO A 8 -92.54 0.06 1.39
C PRO A 8 -91.53 -0.62 2.37
N ALA A 9 -90.34 -0.04 2.44
CA ALA A 9 -89.41 0.11 3.58
C ALA A 9 -89.41 -0.84 4.82
N VAL A 10 -88.22 -1.36 5.14
CA VAL A 10 -87.55 -1.18 6.45
C VAL A 10 -86.07 -0.90 6.20
N ALA A 11 -85.45 -0.01 6.99
CA ALA A 11 -84.01 0.26 6.95
C ALA A 11 -83.35 -0.11 8.29
N VAL A 12 -82.25 -0.86 8.25
CA VAL A 12 -81.25 -0.96 9.32
C VAL A 12 -79.86 -1.02 8.66
N LEU A 13 -78.93 -0.21 9.18
CA LEU A 13 -77.55 -0.14 8.69
C LEU A 13 -76.71 -1.34 9.17
N CYS A 14 -75.83 -1.84 8.29
CA CYS A 14 -74.59 -2.52 8.69
C CYS A 14 -73.41 -1.91 7.91
N PHE A 15 -72.30 -1.72 8.62
CA PHE A 15 -71.11 -1.03 8.11
C PHE A 15 -70.35 -1.87 7.08
N VAL A 16 -69.84 -1.22 6.03
CA VAL A 16 -68.83 -1.79 5.12
C VAL A 16 -67.47 -1.14 5.44
N PRO A 17 -66.39 -1.91 5.67
CA PRO A 17 -65.10 -1.33 6.04
C PRO A 17 -64.46 -0.52 4.89
N TRP A 18 -63.92 0.64 5.27
CA TRP A 18 -63.15 1.53 4.40
C TRP A 18 -61.84 0.84 3.96
N CYS A 19 -61.60 0.68 2.65
CA CYS A 19 -60.31 0.18 2.17
C CYS A 19 -59.20 1.17 2.53
N ASN A 20 -58.24 0.69 3.34
CA ASN A 20 -57.09 1.48 3.76
C ASN A 20 -56.15 1.73 2.58
N GLY A 21 -55.58 2.94 2.50
CA GLY A 21 -54.81 3.37 1.34
C GLY A 21 -53.54 2.55 1.10
N ILE A 22 -53.22 2.36 -0.18
CA ILE A 22 -51.88 1.98 -0.62
C ILE A 22 -50.95 3.13 -0.20
N ARG A 23 -50.24 2.95 0.91
CA ARG A 23 -49.07 3.77 1.19
C ARG A 23 -48.03 3.42 0.15
N GLU A 24 -47.81 4.32 -0.80
CA GLU A 24 -46.55 4.36 -1.52
C GLU A 24 -45.43 4.34 -0.47
N ALA A 25 -44.68 3.24 -0.45
CA ALA A 25 -43.45 3.21 0.31
C ALA A 25 -42.52 4.21 -0.37
N LYS A 26 -42.46 5.44 0.16
CA LYS A 26 -41.36 6.35 -0.12
C LYS A 26 -40.09 5.55 0.12
N ARG A 27 -39.42 5.18 -0.97
CA ARG A 27 -38.08 4.63 -0.95
C ARG A 27 -37.26 5.70 -0.29
N GLN A 28 -37.01 5.51 1.01
CA GLN A 28 -36.16 6.39 1.77
C GLN A 28 -34.81 6.29 1.07
N GLU A 29 -34.41 7.35 0.38
CA GLU A 29 -33.04 7.45 -0.10
C GLU A 29 -32.19 7.30 1.15
N ASN A 30 -31.46 6.19 1.24
CA ASN A 30 -30.43 6.04 2.25
C ASN A 30 -29.58 7.30 2.13
N SER A 31 -29.53 8.12 3.18
CA SER A 31 -28.54 9.17 3.28
C SER A 31 -27.20 8.49 3.06
N SER A 32 -26.56 8.76 1.92
CA SER A 32 -25.46 7.92 1.46
C SER A 32 -24.40 7.87 2.55
N CYS A 33 -24.13 6.67 3.05
CA CYS A 33 -23.03 6.50 3.96
C CYS A 33 -21.77 6.80 3.13
N SER A 34 -21.22 8.00 3.28
CA SER A 34 -20.09 8.49 2.50
C SER A 34 -18.98 8.81 3.49
N LYS A 35 -18.34 7.74 3.96
CA LYS A 35 -17.59 7.72 5.22
C LYS A 35 -16.17 7.22 5.03
N TYR A 36 -16.02 6.01 4.50
CA TYR A 36 -14.73 5.32 4.48
C TYR A 36 -13.87 5.77 3.31
N ARG A 37 -12.63 6.13 3.61
CA ARG A 37 -11.56 6.30 2.64
C ARG A 37 -10.92 4.95 2.36
N THR A 38 -10.66 4.67 1.10
CA THR A 38 -9.82 3.57 0.63
C THR A 38 -8.65 4.20 -0.12
N ALA A 39 -7.44 4.02 0.40
CA ALA A 39 -6.25 4.74 -0.06
C ALA A 39 -5.10 3.77 -0.36
N ALA A 40 -4.42 3.89 -1.50
CA ALA A 40 -3.25 3.06 -1.78
C ALA A 40 -2.02 3.92 -2.07
N TYR A 41 -0.88 3.55 -1.51
CA TYR A 41 0.39 4.05 -1.99
C TYR A 41 0.71 3.45 -3.36
N TYR A 42 1.11 4.32 -4.30
CA TYR A 42 1.68 3.96 -5.58
C TYR A 42 3.11 4.49 -5.60
N ALA A 43 4.12 3.61 -5.69
CA ALA A 43 5.49 4.05 -5.70
C ALA A 43 6.01 4.26 -7.13
N ASN A 44 6.68 5.39 -7.38
CA ASN A 44 7.13 5.77 -8.71
C ASN A 44 8.15 4.77 -9.30
N TRP A 45 8.91 4.08 -8.45
CA TRP A 45 9.85 3.04 -8.86
C TRP A 45 9.21 1.71 -9.32
N ASP A 46 7.91 1.48 -9.10
CA ASP A 46 7.26 0.20 -9.45
C ASP A 46 7.12 -0.02 -10.96
N ILE A 47 7.29 1.04 -11.77
CA ILE A 47 7.31 0.94 -13.23
C ILE A 47 8.51 0.13 -13.78
N TYR A 48 9.58 0.03 -13.00
CA TYR A 48 10.85 -0.54 -13.43
C TYR A 48 10.85 -2.06 -13.35
N GLN A 49 11.18 -2.63 -12.18
CA GLN A 49 11.29 -4.08 -12.02
C GLN A 49 9.91 -4.74 -11.87
N LYS A 50 8.98 -4.09 -11.14
CA LYS A 50 7.63 -4.64 -10.92
C LYS A 50 6.70 -4.49 -12.12
N ARG A 51 7.04 -3.61 -13.07
CA ARG A 51 6.26 -3.31 -14.30
C ARG A 51 4.79 -2.94 -14.01
N PHE A 52 4.56 -2.24 -12.90
CA PHE A 52 3.24 -1.82 -12.47
C PHE A 52 3.05 -0.34 -12.80
N PHE A 53 1.98 0.00 -13.52
CA PHE A 53 1.72 1.35 -14.01
C PHE A 53 0.41 1.90 -13.43
N PRO A 54 0.12 3.22 -13.50
CA PRO A 54 -1.10 3.77 -12.91
C PRO A 54 -2.40 3.19 -13.48
N LYS A 55 -2.39 2.75 -14.75
CA LYS A 55 -3.49 2.02 -15.40
C LYS A 55 -3.80 0.65 -14.77
N ASP A 56 -2.88 0.09 -13.98
CA ASP A 56 -3.02 -1.23 -13.35
C ASP A 56 -3.61 -1.13 -11.92
N LEU A 57 -3.79 0.09 -11.40
CA LEU A 57 -4.46 0.37 -10.13
C LEU A 57 -5.95 -0.03 -10.17
N PRO A 58 -6.51 -0.58 -9.08
CA PRO A 58 -7.95 -0.84 -8.95
C PRO A 58 -8.71 0.47 -8.62
N VAL A 59 -8.70 1.43 -9.55
CA VAL A 59 -9.14 2.82 -9.29
C VAL A 59 -10.60 2.93 -8.85
N ASP A 60 -11.49 2.04 -9.30
CA ASP A 60 -12.90 1.99 -8.89
C ASP A 60 -13.09 1.55 -7.42
N GLN A 61 -12.06 0.95 -6.83
CA GLN A 61 -12.02 0.50 -5.43
C GLN A 61 -11.34 1.56 -4.52
N LEU A 62 -10.73 2.60 -5.10
CA LEU A 62 -9.92 3.59 -4.40
C LEU A 62 -10.56 4.98 -4.42
N THR A 63 -10.55 5.61 -3.25
CA THR A 63 -10.89 7.04 -3.09
C THR A 63 -9.65 7.94 -3.21
N HIS A 64 -8.48 7.44 -2.81
CA HIS A 64 -7.22 8.19 -2.82
C HIS A 64 -6.06 7.33 -3.38
N VAL A 65 -5.17 7.94 -4.14
CA VAL A 65 -3.82 7.43 -4.43
C VAL A 65 -2.80 8.35 -3.77
N LEU A 66 -1.85 7.76 -3.06
CA LEU A 66 -0.74 8.45 -2.41
C LEU A 66 0.52 8.20 -3.26
N TYR A 67 0.93 9.18 -4.05
CA TYR A 67 2.04 9.05 -4.99
C TYR A 67 3.39 9.17 -4.24
N ALA A 68 4.11 8.06 -4.12
CA ALA A 68 5.32 7.93 -3.32
C ALA A 68 6.58 7.95 -4.21
N PHE A 69 7.64 8.72 -3.92
CA PHE A 69 7.72 9.83 -2.96
C PHE A 69 8.40 11.04 -3.60
N ALA A 70 7.99 12.25 -3.22
CA ALA A 70 8.84 13.43 -3.37
C ALA A 70 9.88 13.49 -2.24
N ASN A 71 11.02 14.09 -2.55
CA ASN A 71 12.14 14.30 -1.63
C ASN A 71 12.22 15.79 -1.24
N ILE A 72 13.06 16.10 -0.24
CA ILE A 72 13.23 17.41 0.37
C ILE A 72 14.71 17.77 0.29
N ASN A 73 15.03 18.99 -0.11
CA ASN A 73 16.38 19.52 0.01
C ASN A 73 16.67 19.81 1.51
N PRO A 74 17.64 19.11 2.14
CA PRO A 74 17.86 19.19 3.58
C PRO A 74 18.43 20.53 4.07
N ILE A 75 18.82 21.43 3.16
CA ILE A 75 19.33 22.77 3.48
C ILE A 75 18.22 23.81 3.29
N THR A 76 17.51 23.79 2.15
CA THR A 76 16.54 24.83 1.79
C THR A 76 15.10 24.52 2.19
N GLY A 77 14.76 23.24 2.34
CA GLY A 77 13.38 22.77 2.49
C GLY A 77 12.62 22.57 1.20
N GLN A 78 13.20 22.89 0.04
CA GLN A 78 12.53 22.71 -1.26
C GLN A 78 12.11 21.25 -1.47
N VAL A 79 10.82 21.02 -1.72
CA VAL A 79 10.25 19.74 -2.12
C VAL A 79 10.43 19.56 -3.63
N PHE A 80 10.85 18.37 -4.06
CA PHE A 80 11.08 18.04 -5.46
C PHE A 80 10.76 16.57 -5.77
N LEU A 81 10.43 16.32 -7.04
CA LEU A 81 10.18 14.97 -7.57
C LEU A 81 11.46 14.12 -7.52
N SER A 82 11.37 12.90 -6.97
CA SER A 82 12.54 12.04 -6.77
C SER A 82 13.03 11.37 -8.07
N ASP A 83 12.12 11.11 -9.01
CA ASP A 83 12.42 10.47 -10.28
C ASP A 83 11.61 11.12 -11.42
N PRO A 84 12.08 12.26 -11.97
CA PRO A 84 11.41 12.94 -13.07
C PRO A 84 11.12 12.06 -14.30
N GLU A 85 11.86 10.96 -14.50
CA GLU A 85 11.66 10.04 -15.63
C GLU A 85 10.39 9.19 -15.43
N ALA A 86 10.23 8.60 -14.25
CA ALA A 86 8.97 7.96 -13.85
C ALA A 86 7.82 8.97 -13.71
N ASP A 87 8.11 10.08 -13.02
CA ASP A 87 7.10 11.04 -12.58
C ASP A 87 6.49 11.80 -13.76
N THR A 88 7.33 12.24 -14.72
CA THR A 88 6.94 13.23 -15.76
C THR A 88 7.43 12.95 -17.19
N SER A 89 8.32 12.00 -17.46
CA SER A 89 8.73 11.62 -18.82
C SER A 89 7.85 10.53 -19.43
N ASN A 90 8.19 9.96 -20.59
CA ASN A 90 7.35 8.95 -21.25
C ASN A 90 7.41 7.54 -20.61
N ALA A 91 8.16 7.32 -19.52
CA ALA A 91 8.45 6.00 -18.95
C ALA A 91 7.21 5.17 -18.58
N CYS A 92 6.13 5.80 -18.10
CA CYS A 92 4.89 5.09 -17.76
C CYS A 92 4.02 4.77 -18.99
N GLY A 93 4.31 5.36 -20.16
CA GLY A 93 3.56 5.21 -21.41
C GLY A 93 2.30 6.09 -21.52
N GLY A 94 1.39 5.75 -22.43
CA GLY A 94 0.02 6.30 -22.47
C GLY A 94 -0.22 7.57 -23.30
N GLN A 95 0.82 8.28 -23.76
CA GLN A 95 0.68 9.42 -24.68
C GLN A 95 1.41 9.17 -26.01
N THR A 96 0.72 8.50 -26.94
CA THR A 96 1.20 8.25 -28.31
C THR A 96 1.04 9.44 -29.26
N VAL A 97 0.24 10.44 -28.88
CA VAL A 97 0.01 11.64 -29.68
C VAL A 97 1.07 12.70 -29.36
N VAL A 98 1.76 13.19 -30.39
CA VAL A 98 2.60 14.40 -30.30
C VAL A 98 1.66 15.61 -30.20
N GLN A 99 1.42 16.06 -28.97
CA GLN A 99 0.74 17.33 -28.71
C GLN A 99 1.79 18.44 -28.63
N THR A 100 1.50 19.59 -29.27
CA THR A 100 2.31 20.81 -29.17
C THR A 100 2.28 21.36 -27.74
N GLY A 101 3.36 22.03 -27.32
CA GLY A 101 3.45 22.64 -25.99
C GLY A 101 3.95 21.69 -24.90
N THR A 102 3.88 22.14 -23.64
CA THR A 102 4.47 21.47 -22.48
C THR A 102 3.43 20.53 -21.88
N GLN A 103 3.64 19.22 -21.96
CA GLN A 103 2.63 18.22 -21.56
C GLN A 103 3.06 17.44 -20.32
N LEU A 104 2.17 17.32 -19.32
CA LEU A 104 2.40 16.41 -18.21
C LEU A 104 2.29 14.98 -18.75
N ARG A 105 3.39 14.25 -18.71
CA ARG A 105 3.50 12.84 -19.07
C ARG A 105 3.77 12.03 -17.79
N GLY A 106 4.38 10.87 -17.91
CA GLY A 106 4.77 10.03 -16.79
C GLY A 106 3.57 9.47 -16.05
N CYS A 107 3.84 8.98 -14.85
CA CYS A 107 2.82 8.37 -14.02
C CYS A 107 1.84 9.42 -13.48
N LEU A 108 2.31 10.64 -13.23
CA LEU A 108 1.45 11.76 -12.82
C LEU A 108 0.49 12.18 -13.94
N GLY A 109 0.94 12.19 -15.21
CA GLY A 109 0.08 12.46 -16.36
C GLY A 109 -0.98 11.38 -16.60
N GLN A 110 -0.67 10.11 -16.29
CA GLN A 110 -1.67 9.04 -16.29
C GLN A 110 -2.66 9.15 -15.12
N LEU A 111 -2.18 9.40 -13.90
CA LEU A 111 -3.03 9.61 -12.73
C LEU A 111 -3.97 10.81 -12.92
N TYR A 112 -3.48 11.91 -13.49
CA TYR A 112 -4.32 13.05 -13.87
C TYR A 112 -5.36 12.66 -14.94
N SER A 113 -5.00 11.80 -15.89
CA SER A 113 -5.93 11.31 -16.93
C SER A 113 -7.03 10.41 -16.37
N ILE A 114 -6.67 9.47 -15.48
CA ILE A 114 -7.60 8.63 -14.69
C ILE A 114 -8.54 9.50 -13.86
N LYS A 115 -7.98 10.53 -13.21
CA LYS A 115 -8.72 11.42 -12.34
C LYS A 115 -9.86 12.16 -13.05
N LYS A 116 -9.68 12.54 -14.32
CA LYS A 116 -10.70 13.22 -15.13
C LYS A 116 -11.98 12.39 -15.36
N SER A 117 -11.95 11.07 -15.21
CA SER A 117 -13.10 10.19 -15.43
C SER A 117 -13.84 9.75 -14.16
N GLY A 118 -13.44 10.21 -12.96
CA GLY A 118 -14.06 9.76 -11.70
C GLY A 118 -13.84 10.71 -10.53
N SER A 119 -14.05 10.20 -9.30
CA SER A 119 -13.88 10.95 -8.05
C SER A 119 -12.57 10.64 -7.31
N LEU A 120 -11.59 10.02 -7.97
CA LEU A 120 -10.30 9.67 -7.36
C LEU A 120 -9.55 10.95 -6.97
N LYS A 121 -8.99 11.01 -5.76
CA LYS A 121 -8.05 12.05 -5.33
C LYS A 121 -6.62 11.53 -5.44
N VAL A 122 -5.69 12.35 -5.92
CA VAL A 122 -4.26 11.99 -6.02
C VAL A 122 -3.45 12.95 -5.17
N LEU A 123 -2.86 12.45 -4.09
CA LEU A 123 -1.99 13.22 -3.20
C LEU A 123 -0.53 12.90 -3.51
N LEU A 124 0.35 13.91 -3.44
CA LEU A 124 1.80 13.67 -3.46
C LEU A 124 2.26 13.36 -2.03
N SER A 125 2.83 12.18 -1.82
CA SER A 125 3.48 11.85 -0.56
C SER A 125 4.93 12.31 -0.57
N ILE A 126 5.33 13.03 0.48
CA ILE A 126 6.65 13.61 0.65
C ILE A 126 7.35 12.87 1.79
N GLY A 127 8.58 12.39 1.56
CA GLY A 127 9.38 11.70 2.55
C GLY A 127 9.41 10.18 2.35
N GLY A 128 8.87 9.44 3.31
CA GLY A 128 9.07 8.00 3.47
C GLY A 128 10.40 7.68 4.14
N ALA A 129 10.56 6.44 4.60
CA ALA A 129 11.74 5.97 5.35
C ALA A 129 13.11 6.46 4.79
N THR A 130 13.32 6.44 3.48
CA THR A 130 14.60 6.86 2.84
C THR A 130 14.86 8.37 2.92
N TYR A 131 13.83 9.21 2.77
CA TYR A 131 13.98 10.66 2.70
C TYR A 131 13.64 11.37 4.02
N SER A 132 13.20 10.64 5.03
CA SER A 132 12.78 11.19 6.32
C SER A 132 13.88 11.96 7.07
N GLN A 133 15.14 11.58 6.86
CA GLN A 133 16.32 12.32 7.35
C GLN A 133 16.42 13.77 6.85
N ASN A 134 15.70 14.13 5.77
CA ASN A 134 15.75 15.47 5.18
C ASN A 134 14.70 16.45 5.74
N PHE A 135 13.81 16.03 6.65
CA PHE A 135 12.81 16.93 7.26
C PHE A 135 13.39 17.85 8.35
N ALA A 136 14.19 17.31 9.26
CA ALA A 136 14.55 17.97 10.52
C ALA A 136 15.19 19.35 10.33
N GLY A 137 16.21 19.43 9.45
CA GLY A 137 16.93 20.66 9.12
C GLY A 137 15.98 21.78 8.66
N PRO A 138 15.24 21.61 7.55
CA PRO A 138 14.31 22.62 7.08
C PRO A 138 13.14 22.91 8.02
N ALA A 139 12.59 21.88 8.69
CA ALA A 139 11.46 22.04 9.61
C ALA A 139 11.82 22.90 10.83
N SER A 140 13.10 22.95 11.23
CA SER A 140 13.58 23.76 12.36
C SER A 140 13.45 25.28 12.18
N SER A 141 13.32 25.78 10.95
CA SER A 141 13.31 27.23 10.66
C SER A 141 12.04 27.68 9.94
N GLU A 142 11.62 28.93 10.17
CA GLU A 142 10.45 29.49 9.47
C GLU A 142 10.67 29.56 7.95
N GLN A 143 11.88 29.95 7.52
CA GLN A 143 12.24 30.00 6.10
C GLN A 143 12.23 28.61 5.45
N GLY A 144 12.75 27.58 6.12
CA GLY A 144 12.73 26.21 5.61
C GLY A 144 11.31 25.65 5.51
N ARG A 145 10.46 25.84 6.54
CA ARG A 145 9.03 25.48 6.50
C ARG A 145 8.25 26.22 5.41
N SER A 146 8.52 27.52 5.22
CA SER A 146 7.91 28.34 4.16
C SER A 146 8.31 27.84 2.77
N THR A 147 9.60 27.54 2.57
CA THR A 147 10.14 27.01 1.30
C THR A 147 9.60 25.62 0.99
N PHE A 148 9.47 24.75 2.01
CA PHE A 148 8.79 23.46 1.89
C PHE A 148 7.35 23.62 1.43
N ALA A 149 6.56 24.41 2.17
CA ALA A 149 5.14 24.58 1.90
C ALA A 149 4.87 25.20 0.52
N SER A 150 5.65 26.22 0.12
CA SER A 150 5.47 26.87 -1.19
C SER A 150 5.86 25.96 -2.35
N SER A 151 7.01 25.28 -2.27
CA SER A 151 7.46 24.36 -3.34
C SER A 151 6.56 23.12 -3.46
N ALA A 152 6.04 22.60 -2.34
CA ALA A 152 5.05 21.53 -2.38
C ALA A 152 3.74 21.97 -3.06
N VAL A 153 3.25 23.19 -2.77
CA VAL A 153 2.06 23.75 -3.45
C VAL A 153 2.33 24.07 -4.93
N ASP A 154 3.55 24.45 -5.31
CA ASP A 154 3.95 24.55 -6.71
C ASP A 154 3.93 23.19 -7.43
N LEU A 155 4.22 22.08 -6.74
CA LEU A 155 4.01 20.74 -7.28
C LEU A 155 2.51 20.42 -7.40
N ILE A 156 1.68 20.76 -6.41
CA ILE A 156 0.21 20.60 -6.49
C ILE A 156 -0.37 21.29 -7.74
N LYS A 157 -0.05 22.58 -7.94
CA LYS A 157 -0.62 23.38 -9.04
C LYS A 157 -0.22 22.83 -10.41
N ASN A 158 1.02 22.39 -10.54
CA ASN A 158 1.57 21.98 -11.83
C ASN A 158 1.12 20.56 -12.20
N LEU A 159 1.22 19.63 -11.26
CA LEU A 159 0.97 18.21 -11.48
C LEU A 159 -0.52 17.84 -11.40
N GLY A 160 -1.38 18.80 -11.04
CA GLY A 160 -2.83 18.63 -11.02
C GLY A 160 -3.31 17.74 -9.88
N LEU A 161 -2.76 17.90 -8.68
CA LEU A 161 -2.96 17.02 -7.52
C LEU A 161 -4.05 17.54 -6.55
N ASP A 162 -4.56 16.67 -5.68
CA ASP A 162 -5.64 16.97 -4.73
C ASP A 162 -5.17 17.28 -3.31
N GLY A 163 -3.88 17.11 -3.01
CA GLY A 163 -3.34 17.35 -1.68
C GLY A 163 -1.95 16.78 -1.48
N LEU A 164 -1.47 16.87 -0.24
CA LEU A 164 -0.16 16.42 0.20
C LEU A 164 -0.29 15.39 1.31
N ASP A 165 0.55 14.37 1.27
CA ASP A 165 0.76 13.43 2.36
C ASP A 165 2.17 13.62 2.91
N ILE A 166 2.30 13.78 4.24
CA ILE A 166 3.58 13.98 4.91
C ILE A 166 3.97 12.66 5.56
N ASN A 167 5.04 12.02 5.09
CA ASN A 167 5.57 10.81 5.70
C ASN A 167 6.97 11.05 6.28
N TRP A 168 7.03 11.50 7.54
CA TRP A 168 8.27 11.66 8.30
C TRP A 168 8.41 10.49 9.28
N GLU A 169 9.37 9.62 8.99
CA GLU A 169 9.71 8.40 9.74
C GLU A 169 11.09 8.53 10.41
N TYR A 170 11.22 9.08 11.61
CA TYR A 170 10.21 9.72 12.45
C TYR A 170 10.87 10.94 13.12
N PRO A 171 10.10 11.94 13.59
CA PRO A 171 10.60 12.84 14.61
C PRO A 171 11.30 12.06 15.73
N VAL A 172 12.44 12.54 16.22
CA VAL A 172 13.23 11.83 17.25
C VAL A 172 13.04 12.36 18.66
N ASP A 173 12.56 13.60 18.80
CA ASP A 173 12.32 14.28 20.07
C ASP A 173 11.13 15.26 20.00
N GLU A 174 10.83 15.91 21.13
CA GLU A 174 9.75 16.89 21.27
C GLU A 174 9.98 18.16 20.43
N ALA A 175 11.24 18.52 20.12
CA ALA A 175 11.55 19.70 19.32
C ALA A 175 11.27 19.45 17.83
N GLU A 176 11.62 18.26 17.32
CA GLU A 176 11.22 17.84 15.97
C GLU A 176 9.70 17.67 15.86
N ALA A 177 9.04 17.12 16.88
CA ALA A 177 7.58 17.02 16.91
C ALA A 177 6.89 18.40 16.89
N ALA A 178 7.39 19.38 17.67
CA ALA A 178 6.91 20.75 17.62
C ALA A 178 7.18 21.42 16.25
N ASN A 179 8.33 21.14 15.63
CA ASN A 179 8.65 21.62 14.28
C ASN A 179 7.72 21.02 13.21
N LEU A 180 7.32 19.75 13.35
CA LEU A 180 6.32 19.12 12.48
C LEU A 180 4.95 19.81 12.60
N VAL A 181 4.49 20.18 13.81
CA VAL A 181 3.26 20.99 13.98
C VAL A 181 3.36 22.32 13.23
N LEU A 182 4.50 23.01 13.31
CA LEU A 182 4.72 24.27 12.59
C LEU A 182 4.80 24.08 11.06
N LEU A 183 5.37 22.95 10.60
CA LEU A 183 5.45 22.60 9.18
C LEU A 183 4.06 22.33 8.60
N LEU A 184 3.23 21.55 9.31
CA LEU A 184 1.84 21.29 8.93
C LEU A 184 1.01 22.57 8.91
N LYS A 185 1.19 23.46 9.90
CA LYS A 185 0.53 24.79 9.94
C LYS A 185 0.83 25.63 8.70
N GLU A 186 2.10 25.77 8.32
CA GLU A 186 2.48 26.57 7.15
C GLU A 186 2.03 25.90 5.84
N THR A 187 2.12 24.57 5.75
CA THR A 187 1.65 23.79 4.60
C THR A 187 0.15 23.96 4.39
N ARG A 188 -0.66 23.80 5.44
CA ARG A 188 -2.12 24.05 5.43
C ARG A 188 -2.45 25.47 4.97
N LYS A 189 -1.74 26.48 5.51
CA LYS A 189 -1.89 27.89 5.12
C LYS A 189 -1.61 28.15 3.64
N GLN A 190 -0.58 27.54 3.05
CA GLN A 190 -0.28 27.71 1.62
C GLN A 190 -1.29 26.96 0.74
N LEU A 191 -1.70 25.74 1.13
CA LEU A 191 -2.77 24.98 0.45
C LEU A 191 -4.10 25.76 0.45
N ASP A 192 -4.50 26.33 1.59
CA ASP A 192 -5.72 27.13 1.73
C ASP A 192 -5.65 28.42 0.90
N LYS A 193 -4.48 29.06 0.86
CA LYS A 193 -4.25 30.26 0.04
C LYS A 193 -4.46 29.95 -1.45
N TYR A 194 -3.88 28.86 -1.96
CA TYR A 194 -4.05 28.44 -3.35
C TYR A 194 -5.49 27.99 -3.64
N GLY A 195 -6.06 27.14 -2.78
CA GLY A 195 -7.44 26.65 -2.88
C GLY A 195 -8.50 27.77 -2.87
N ASN A 196 -8.24 28.87 -2.17
CA ASN A 196 -9.11 30.06 -2.19
C ASN A 196 -8.88 31.01 -3.38
N SER A 197 -7.76 30.91 -4.10
CA SER A 197 -7.51 31.71 -5.32
C SER A 197 -8.10 31.11 -6.60
N LEU A 198 -8.49 29.83 -6.57
CA LEU A 198 -9.14 29.17 -7.70
C LEU A 198 -10.54 29.73 -7.98
N ARG A 199 -10.97 29.68 -9.25
CA ARG A 199 -12.30 30.09 -9.70
C ARG A 199 -13.40 29.30 -9.01
N THR A 200 -13.21 27.99 -8.85
CA THR A 200 -13.99 27.17 -7.91
C THR A 200 -13.11 26.91 -6.70
N LYS A 201 -13.50 27.45 -5.52
CA LYS A 201 -12.76 27.21 -4.28
C LYS A 201 -12.65 25.72 -3.99
N TYR A 202 -11.45 25.25 -3.71
CA TYR A 202 -11.18 23.84 -3.43
C TYR A 202 -10.40 23.68 -2.13
N HIS A 203 -10.76 22.65 -1.35
CA HIS A 203 -9.99 22.22 -0.19
C HIS A 203 -9.04 21.11 -0.61
N PHE A 204 -7.78 21.48 -0.84
CA PHE A 204 -6.70 20.51 -1.02
C PHE A 204 -6.43 19.80 0.30
N GLU A 205 -6.28 18.47 0.28
CA GLU A 205 -6.16 17.69 1.52
C GLU A 205 -4.72 17.68 2.04
N LEU A 206 -4.54 17.59 3.36
CA LEU A 206 -3.24 17.42 4.00
C LEU A 206 -3.31 16.22 4.95
N THR A 207 -2.46 15.21 4.73
CA THR A 207 -2.46 13.96 5.50
C THR A 207 -1.09 13.66 6.10
N PHE A 208 -1.05 12.72 7.05
CA PHE A 208 0.18 12.29 7.70
C PHE A 208 0.23 10.77 7.82
N ALA A 209 1.36 10.16 7.46
CA ALA A 209 1.64 8.75 7.69
C ALA A 209 2.02 8.54 9.17
N ALA A 210 1.14 7.93 9.94
CA ALA A 210 1.18 7.94 11.40
C ALA A 210 1.84 6.67 11.96
N PRO A 211 2.80 6.78 12.90
CA PRO A 211 3.43 5.61 13.52
C PRO A 211 2.48 4.81 14.41
N ALA A 212 2.53 3.47 14.32
CA ALA A 212 1.90 2.58 15.29
C ALA A 212 2.79 2.17 16.47
N GLY A 213 4.09 2.53 16.45
CA GLY A 213 5.04 2.23 17.54
C GLY A 213 4.96 3.23 18.69
N ALA A 214 4.81 2.75 19.93
CA ALA A 214 4.55 3.61 21.10
C ALA A 214 5.65 4.63 21.41
N SER A 215 6.92 4.32 21.17
CA SER A 215 8.03 5.28 21.32
C SER A 215 8.02 6.41 20.26
N LYS A 216 7.25 6.24 19.18
CA LYS A 216 7.15 7.21 18.07
C LYS A 216 5.89 8.04 18.14
N TYR A 217 4.73 7.47 18.47
CA TYR A 217 3.50 8.27 18.59
C TYR A 217 3.42 9.10 19.88
N ARG A 218 4.13 8.71 20.97
CA ARG A 218 4.05 9.41 22.27
C ARG A 218 4.76 10.76 22.34
N ILE A 219 5.64 11.07 21.39
CA ILE A 219 6.34 12.36 21.30
C ILE A 219 5.58 13.38 20.45
N LEU A 220 4.52 12.97 19.74
CA LEU A 220 3.77 13.82 18.82
C LEU A 220 2.71 14.63 19.57
N ASP A 221 2.63 15.95 19.32
CA ASP A 221 1.48 16.77 19.74
C ASP A 221 0.30 16.51 18.79
N LEU A 222 -0.38 15.39 19.04
CA LEU A 222 -1.50 14.91 18.23
C LEU A 222 -2.62 15.96 18.09
N ALA A 223 -2.94 16.67 19.17
CA ALA A 223 -4.00 17.67 19.19
C ALA A 223 -3.61 18.98 18.46
N ALA A 224 -2.33 19.34 18.40
CA ALA A 224 -1.89 20.45 17.57
C ALA A 224 -1.71 20.08 16.09
N MET A 225 -1.30 18.84 15.78
CA MET A 225 -1.24 18.33 14.40
C MET A 225 -2.64 18.20 13.77
N ASP A 226 -3.62 17.65 14.50
CA ASP A 226 -4.94 17.30 13.95
C ASP A 226 -5.73 18.52 13.42
N LYS A 227 -5.41 19.72 13.91
CA LYS A 227 -5.97 21.02 13.46
C LYS A 227 -5.70 21.32 11.98
N TYR A 228 -4.68 20.70 11.39
CA TYR A 228 -4.23 20.96 10.02
C TYR A 228 -4.43 19.77 9.08
N LEU A 229 -4.71 18.59 9.64
CA LEU A 229 -4.78 17.33 8.91
C LEU A 229 -6.23 16.93 8.60
N ASP A 230 -6.47 16.41 7.40
CA ASP A 230 -7.76 15.87 6.96
C ASP A 230 -8.01 14.44 7.47
N PHE A 231 -6.94 13.63 7.48
CA PHE A 231 -6.90 12.29 8.06
C PHE A 231 -5.45 11.82 8.27
N TRP A 232 -5.32 10.74 9.04
CA TRP A 232 -4.07 10.11 9.45
C TRP A 232 -4.00 8.70 8.85
N ASN A 233 -2.94 8.40 8.11
CA ASN A 233 -2.68 7.10 7.50
C ASN A 233 -1.88 6.26 8.50
N LEU A 234 -2.53 5.54 9.41
CA LEU A 234 -1.87 4.76 10.45
C LEU A 234 -1.12 3.56 9.86
N MET A 235 0.20 3.56 9.97
CA MET A 235 1.08 2.49 9.47
C MET A 235 1.05 1.30 10.44
N ALA A 236 -0.06 0.56 10.42
CA ALA A 236 -0.32 -0.58 11.31
C ALA A 236 0.28 -1.90 10.77
N TYR A 237 1.55 -1.83 10.40
CA TYR A 237 2.36 -2.93 9.87
C TYR A 237 3.82 -2.76 10.34
N ASP A 238 4.72 -3.66 9.91
CA ASP A 238 6.13 -3.68 10.34
C ASP A 238 6.37 -3.79 11.85
N TYR A 239 5.47 -4.49 12.55
CA TYR A 239 5.63 -4.80 13.98
C TYR A 239 6.74 -5.82 14.23
N ALA A 240 7.02 -6.69 13.24
CA ALA A 240 8.00 -7.75 13.34
C ALA A 240 8.81 -7.88 12.03
N GLY A 241 10.13 -8.09 12.16
CA GLY A 241 11.04 -8.23 11.03
C GLY A 241 12.49 -8.44 11.46
N ALA A 242 13.42 -8.29 10.50
CA ALA A 242 14.85 -8.58 10.69
C ALA A 242 15.51 -7.84 11.86
N TRP A 243 15.03 -6.62 12.15
CA TRP A 243 15.53 -5.71 13.19
C TRP A 243 15.17 -6.12 14.62
N LEU A 244 14.28 -7.10 14.83
CA LEU A 244 13.92 -7.54 16.18
C LEU A 244 15.17 -8.04 16.95
N VAL A 245 15.45 -7.38 18.08
CA VAL A 245 16.57 -7.69 18.98
C VAL A 245 16.32 -9.00 19.74
N SER A 246 15.06 -9.29 20.05
CA SER A 246 14.62 -10.55 20.68
C SER A 246 14.93 -11.79 19.84
N LYS A 247 15.07 -11.62 18.51
CA LYS A 247 15.14 -12.71 17.52
C LYS A 247 13.99 -13.73 17.63
N ILE A 248 12.83 -13.27 18.12
CA ILE A 248 11.58 -14.03 18.14
C ILE A 248 10.73 -13.67 16.92
N THR A 249 10.10 -14.65 16.29
CA THR A 249 9.15 -14.48 15.19
C THR A 249 7.84 -13.90 15.70
N GLY A 250 7.23 -13.01 14.92
CA GLY A 250 5.98 -12.37 15.31
C GLY A 250 5.10 -12.00 14.14
N HIS A 251 3.86 -11.63 14.45
CA HIS A 251 2.97 -11.01 13.49
C HIS A 251 3.45 -9.60 13.15
N GLN A 252 3.41 -9.23 11.86
CA GLN A 252 3.82 -7.89 11.46
C GLN A 252 2.70 -6.82 11.54
N ALA A 253 1.43 -7.23 11.66
CA ALA A 253 0.28 -6.33 11.49
C ALA A 253 -0.98 -6.80 12.27
N ASN A 254 -0.81 -7.42 13.43
CA ASN A 254 -1.93 -7.92 14.27
C ASN A 254 -2.77 -6.77 14.86
N LEU A 255 -4.09 -6.93 14.84
CA LEU A 255 -5.02 -5.98 15.47
C LEU A 255 -4.88 -5.94 16.99
N PHE A 256 -4.74 -7.11 17.61
CA PHE A 256 -4.75 -7.28 19.06
C PHE A 256 -3.48 -7.99 19.54
N SER A 257 -3.13 -7.80 20.82
CA SER A 257 -1.98 -8.46 21.43
C SER A 257 -2.33 -9.87 21.92
N ALA A 258 -1.41 -10.82 21.75
CA ALA A 258 -1.44 -12.14 22.38
C ALA A 258 -0.99 -12.09 23.86
N GLY A 259 -0.39 -10.99 24.30
CA GLY A 259 0.25 -10.87 25.61
C GLY A 259 1.66 -11.50 25.68
N ASP A 260 2.24 -11.88 24.54
CA ASP A 260 3.56 -12.50 24.45
C ASP A 260 4.44 -11.87 23.33
N ALA A 261 5.64 -12.44 23.13
CA ALA A 261 6.64 -11.95 22.20
C ALA A 261 6.30 -12.13 20.71
N SER A 262 5.24 -12.86 20.35
CA SER A 262 4.74 -12.97 18.97
C SER A 262 3.98 -11.72 18.51
N THR A 263 3.52 -10.89 19.45
CA THR A 263 2.87 -9.60 19.21
C THR A 263 3.61 -8.49 19.95
N PRO A 264 4.83 -8.09 19.52
CA PRO A 264 5.62 -7.04 20.18
C PRO A 264 4.97 -5.66 20.10
N PHE A 265 4.03 -5.47 19.17
CA PHE A 265 3.12 -4.34 19.05
C PHE A 265 1.72 -4.86 18.68
N ASP A 266 0.71 -4.01 18.78
CA ASP A 266 -0.65 -4.29 18.30
C ASP A 266 -1.35 -3.00 17.84
N THR A 267 -2.21 -3.11 16.83
CA THR A 267 -2.92 -1.94 16.28
C THR A 267 -3.83 -1.27 17.30
N ARG A 268 -4.53 -2.07 18.12
CA ARG A 268 -5.52 -1.59 19.09
C ARG A 268 -4.91 -0.62 20.10
N SER A 269 -3.73 -0.92 20.64
CA SER A 269 -2.97 -0.03 21.54
C SER A 269 -2.66 1.32 20.92
N SER A 270 -2.31 1.36 19.62
CA SER A 270 -2.06 2.63 18.92
C SER A 270 -3.36 3.42 18.72
N VAL A 271 -4.44 2.80 18.25
CA VAL A 271 -5.74 3.47 18.02
C VAL A 271 -6.36 3.99 19.32
N ASP A 272 -6.27 3.22 20.41
CA ASP A 272 -6.71 3.68 21.73
C ASP A 272 -5.88 4.88 22.22
N TYR A 273 -4.57 4.90 21.96
CA TYR A 273 -3.75 6.07 22.28
C TYR A 273 -4.17 7.31 21.47
N TYR A 274 -4.25 7.22 20.14
CA TYR A 274 -4.66 8.35 19.30
C TYR A 274 -6.03 8.91 19.70
N THR A 275 -7.03 8.04 19.89
CA THR A 275 -8.40 8.46 20.25
C THR A 275 -8.52 9.00 21.68
N SER A 276 -7.81 8.43 22.66
CA SER A 276 -7.77 8.98 24.04
C SER A 276 -7.08 10.34 24.14
N HIS A 277 -6.24 10.70 23.16
CA HIS A 277 -5.61 12.02 23.03
C HIS A 277 -6.39 12.96 22.10
N GLY A 278 -7.67 12.65 21.83
CA GLY A 278 -8.62 13.57 21.21
C GLY A 278 -8.77 13.47 19.69
N LEU A 279 -8.07 12.57 19.00
CA LEU A 279 -8.34 12.35 17.57
C LEU A 279 -9.68 11.65 17.39
N ALA A 280 -10.50 12.19 16.48
CA ALA A 280 -11.72 11.54 16.06
C ALA A 280 -11.40 10.25 15.29
N SER A 281 -11.97 9.12 15.71
CA SER A 281 -11.72 7.80 15.10
C SER A 281 -11.91 7.81 13.57
N ASN A 282 -12.91 8.55 13.06
CA ASN A 282 -13.19 8.69 11.63
C ASN A 282 -12.14 9.51 10.83
N LYS A 283 -11.11 10.05 11.48
CA LYS A 283 -9.91 10.60 10.85
C LYS A 283 -8.74 9.62 10.81
N ILE A 284 -8.80 8.47 11.50
CA ILE A 284 -7.75 7.45 11.50
C ILE A 284 -8.07 6.42 10.40
N VAL A 285 -7.24 6.36 9.37
CA VAL A 285 -7.33 5.39 8.27
C VAL A 285 -6.34 4.26 8.56
N LEU A 286 -6.82 3.01 8.59
CA LEU A 286 -6.03 1.85 8.98
C LEU A 286 -5.17 1.34 7.82
N GLY A 287 -3.86 1.51 7.92
CA GLY A 287 -2.89 0.91 7.00
C GLY A 287 -2.80 -0.61 7.15
N MET A 288 -2.74 -1.31 6.01
CA MET A 288 -2.55 -2.76 5.93
C MET A 288 -1.42 -3.09 4.94
N PRO A 289 -0.58 -4.10 5.23
CA PRO A 289 0.50 -4.50 4.35
C PRO A 289 -0.04 -5.39 3.21
N ILE A 290 0.37 -5.09 1.97
CA ILE A 290 0.17 -5.98 0.81
C ILE A 290 1.47 -6.77 0.56
N TYR A 291 2.12 -7.19 1.64
CA TYR A 291 3.38 -7.95 1.62
C TYR A 291 3.51 -8.79 2.88
N GLY A 292 4.40 -9.78 2.84
CA GLY A 292 4.75 -10.62 3.97
C GLY A 292 6.17 -10.38 4.48
N ARG A 293 6.33 -10.35 5.81
CA ARG A 293 7.63 -10.34 6.49
C ARG A 293 8.03 -11.78 6.84
N SER A 294 9.18 -12.24 6.36
CA SER A 294 9.61 -13.64 6.50
C SER A 294 10.69 -13.87 7.55
N PHE A 295 10.68 -15.07 8.14
CA PHE A 295 11.61 -15.54 9.16
C PHE A 295 11.98 -17.00 8.86
N THR A 296 13.27 -17.31 8.84
CA THR A 296 13.82 -18.63 8.52
C THR A 296 14.70 -19.18 9.63
N LYS A 297 14.90 -20.51 9.63
CA LYS A 297 15.55 -21.25 10.73
C LYS A 297 14.79 -21.02 12.05
N THR A 298 13.48 -21.14 11.99
CA THR A 298 12.57 -21.07 13.13
C THR A 298 11.80 -22.38 13.26
N THR A 299 11.01 -22.54 14.32
CA THR A 299 10.10 -23.68 14.51
C THR A 299 8.62 -23.28 14.47
N GLY A 300 8.31 -21.99 14.31
CA GLY A 300 6.95 -21.47 14.20
C GLY A 300 6.84 -20.01 14.65
N LEU A 301 5.63 -19.58 14.96
CA LEU A 301 5.32 -18.25 15.52
C LEU A 301 5.73 -18.16 17.01
N GLY A 302 6.23 -17.01 17.46
CA GLY A 302 6.69 -16.82 18.84
C GLY A 302 7.96 -17.60 19.18
N GLN A 303 8.66 -18.14 18.18
CA GLN A 303 9.88 -18.95 18.34
C GLN A 303 11.11 -18.17 17.87
N SER A 304 12.31 -18.63 18.22
CA SER A 304 13.54 -18.00 17.72
C SER A 304 13.69 -18.13 16.20
N PHE A 305 14.34 -17.17 15.55
CA PHE A 305 14.72 -17.24 14.13
C PHE A 305 16.20 -16.94 13.90
N GLY A 306 16.79 -17.56 12.88
CA GLY A 306 18.20 -17.39 12.54
C GLY A 306 18.48 -16.43 11.39
N ALA A 307 17.52 -16.21 10.49
CA ALA A 307 17.60 -15.26 9.38
C ALA A 307 16.19 -14.88 8.88
N VAL A 308 16.08 -14.01 7.87
CA VAL A 308 14.80 -13.65 7.23
C VAL A 308 14.59 -14.26 5.84
N GLY A 309 15.58 -14.99 5.33
CA GLY A 309 15.50 -15.63 4.00
C GLY A 309 15.71 -14.65 2.84
N ASN A 310 15.10 -14.98 1.71
CA ASN A 310 15.05 -14.15 0.50
C ASN A 310 13.79 -13.27 0.53
N GLY A 311 13.33 -12.82 -0.63
CA GLY A 311 12.08 -12.10 -0.83
C GLY A 311 11.87 -11.83 -2.31
N THR A 312 10.78 -11.15 -2.68
CA THR A 312 10.46 -10.86 -4.09
C THR A 312 11.41 -9.80 -4.67
N TRP A 313 11.70 -8.75 -3.90
CA TRP A 313 12.53 -7.62 -4.32
C TRP A 313 13.64 -7.29 -3.32
N GLU A 314 13.37 -7.49 -2.02
CA GLU A 314 14.33 -7.29 -0.92
C GLU A 314 14.30 -8.47 0.05
N LYS A 315 15.38 -8.68 0.81
CA LYS A 315 15.47 -9.82 1.75
C LYS A 315 14.50 -9.65 2.92
N GLY A 316 13.73 -10.69 3.20
CA GLY A 316 12.76 -10.71 4.29
C GLY A 316 11.37 -10.22 3.89
N VAL A 317 11.12 -9.91 2.61
CA VAL A 317 9.85 -9.33 2.14
C VAL A 317 9.34 -9.98 0.86
N TYR A 318 8.13 -10.49 0.91
CA TYR A 318 7.43 -11.10 -0.23
C TYR A 318 6.21 -10.28 -0.63
N ASP A 319 6.05 -9.92 -1.90
CA ASP A 319 4.80 -9.31 -2.41
C ASP A 319 3.63 -10.28 -2.13
N TYR A 320 2.48 -9.78 -1.66
CA TYR A 320 1.32 -10.61 -1.34
C TYR A 320 0.86 -11.49 -2.52
N LYS A 321 0.95 -11.00 -3.75
CA LYS A 321 0.66 -11.76 -4.99
C LYS A 321 1.53 -13.00 -5.22
N SER A 322 2.64 -13.15 -4.48
CA SER A 322 3.51 -14.34 -4.49
C SER A 322 3.23 -15.34 -3.37
N LEU A 323 2.27 -15.06 -2.47
CA LEU A 323 1.96 -15.86 -1.28
C LEU A 323 0.60 -16.58 -1.41
N PRO A 324 0.36 -17.71 -0.74
CA PRO A 324 1.34 -18.52 0.01
C PRO A 324 2.38 -19.14 -0.90
N MET A 325 3.56 -19.43 -0.33
CA MET A 325 4.63 -20.14 -1.03
C MET A 325 4.31 -21.64 -1.14
N ASP A 326 4.72 -22.28 -2.23
CA ASP A 326 4.58 -23.74 -2.41
C ASP A 326 5.20 -24.52 -1.23
N GLY A 327 4.41 -25.43 -0.66
CA GLY A 327 4.79 -26.23 0.52
C GLY A 327 4.47 -25.58 1.87
N SER A 328 4.04 -24.32 1.89
CA SER A 328 3.54 -23.67 3.11
C SER A 328 2.03 -23.84 3.28
N SER A 329 1.57 -23.84 4.54
CA SER A 329 0.15 -23.75 4.90
C SER A 329 -0.15 -22.38 5.49
N GLU A 330 -1.29 -21.78 5.16
CA GLU A 330 -1.79 -20.55 5.81
C GLU A 330 -2.46 -20.86 7.15
N ILE A 331 -2.18 -20.02 8.15
CA ILE A 331 -2.83 -19.99 9.46
C ILE A 331 -3.43 -18.59 9.65
N TYR A 332 -4.71 -18.54 10.01
CA TYR A 332 -5.42 -17.32 10.38
C TYR A 332 -5.78 -17.37 11.86
N ASP A 333 -5.37 -16.35 12.61
CA ASP A 333 -5.74 -16.15 14.01
C ASP A 333 -6.81 -15.06 14.11
N GLU A 334 -8.06 -15.51 14.25
CA GLU A 334 -9.23 -14.65 14.43
C GLU A 334 -9.17 -13.82 15.72
N LYS A 335 -8.49 -14.28 16.79
CA LYS A 335 -8.39 -13.52 18.04
C LYS A 335 -7.45 -12.33 17.89
N LEU A 336 -6.36 -12.50 17.14
CA LEU A 336 -5.35 -11.47 16.93
C LEU A 336 -5.64 -10.56 15.73
N GLY A 337 -6.52 -10.98 14.81
CA GLY A 337 -6.77 -10.25 13.57
C GLY A 337 -5.56 -10.29 12.64
N ALA A 338 -4.94 -11.47 12.54
CA ALA A 338 -3.64 -11.66 11.91
C ALA A 338 -3.53 -13.02 11.23
N SER A 339 -2.54 -13.16 10.35
CA SER A 339 -2.23 -14.43 9.68
C SER A 339 -0.74 -14.57 9.38
N TYR A 340 -0.36 -15.80 9.03
CA TYR A 340 0.96 -16.16 8.52
C TYR A 340 0.87 -17.45 7.71
N SER A 341 1.86 -17.73 6.86
CA SER A 341 2.09 -19.08 6.35
C SER A 341 3.30 -19.72 7.01
N TRP A 342 3.29 -21.06 7.09
CA TRP A 342 4.35 -21.86 7.71
C TRP A 342 4.74 -23.04 6.80
N ASP A 343 6.03 -23.17 6.51
CA ASP A 343 6.63 -24.34 5.87
C ASP A 343 7.60 -25.03 6.87
N PRO A 344 7.23 -26.20 7.41
CA PRO A 344 8.06 -26.93 8.37
C PRO A 344 9.32 -27.57 7.74
N THR A 345 9.35 -27.74 6.42
CA THR A 345 10.49 -28.33 5.69
C THR A 345 11.56 -27.29 5.42
N LYS A 346 11.16 -26.08 4.99
CA LYS A 346 12.07 -24.92 4.83
C LYS A 346 12.37 -24.21 6.16
N GLN A 347 11.64 -24.54 7.23
CA GLN A 347 11.66 -23.82 8.51
C GLN A 347 11.41 -22.32 8.33
N GLU A 348 10.40 -21.99 7.52
CA GLU A 348 10.09 -20.63 7.06
C GLU A 348 8.68 -20.21 7.44
N LEU A 349 8.58 -19.10 8.19
CA LEU A 349 7.35 -18.42 8.55
C LEU A 349 7.27 -17.10 7.79
N ILE A 350 6.11 -16.78 7.21
CA ILE A 350 5.87 -15.49 6.55
C ILE A 350 4.59 -14.88 7.15
N SER A 351 4.68 -13.75 7.85
CA SER A 351 3.48 -13.06 8.37
C SER A 351 2.97 -12.04 7.36
N TYR A 352 1.70 -12.13 6.99
CA TYR A 352 0.96 -11.26 6.05
C TYR A 352 -0.53 -11.39 6.31
N ASP A 353 -1.34 -10.47 5.75
CA ASP A 353 -2.79 -10.58 5.78
C ASP A 353 -3.31 -11.52 4.69
N THR A 354 -4.10 -12.52 5.08
CA THR A 354 -4.99 -13.27 4.19
C THR A 354 -6.24 -12.45 3.88
N VAL A 355 -7.05 -12.90 2.92
CA VAL A 355 -8.36 -12.28 2.63
C VAL A 355 -9.23 -12.23 3.90
N GLU A 356 -9.25 -13.30 4.69
CA GLU A 356 -10.00 -13.40 5.94
C GLU A 356 -9.52 -12.38 6.99
N ALA A 357 -8.20 -12.21 7.15
CA ALA A 357 -7.62 -11.20 8.03
C ALA A 357 -7.97 -9.78 7.55
N GLY A 358 -7.83 -9.48 6.26
CA GLY A 358 -8.23 -8.20 5.67
C GLY A 358 -9.71 -7.89 5.90
N ARG A 359 -10.60 -8.85 5.62
CA ARG A 359 -12.04 -8.72 5.89
C ARG A 359 -12.33 -8.52 7.39
N GLN A 360 -11.59 -9.15 8.30
CA GLN A 360 -11.73 -8.89 9.73
C GLN A 360 -11.31 -7.45 10.09
N LYS A 361 -10.21 -6.95 9.53
CA LYS A 361 -9.78 -5.55 9.70
C LYS A 361 -10.83 -4.57 9.16
N ALA A 362 -11.48 -4.88 8.05
CA ALA A 362 -12.64 -4.12 7.53
C ALA A 362 -13.84 -4.13 8.50
N ARG A 363 -14.16 -5.29 9.11
CA ARG A 363 -15.20 -5.38 10.16
C ARG A 363 -14.82 -4.61 11.44
N TRP A 364 -13.54 -4.55 11.78
CA TRP A 364 -13.04 -3.76 12.91
C TRP A 364 -13.10 -2.25 12.63
N ILE A 365 -12.71 -1.80 11.43
CA ILE A 365 -12.91 -0.42 10.93
C ILE A 365 -14.37 0.01 11.12
N LYS A 366 -15.32 -0.87 10.76
CA LYS A 366 -16.76 -0.64 10.98
C LYS A 366 -17.10 -0.51 12.47
N SER A 367 -16.66 -1.45 13.31
CA SER A 367 -17.08 -1.53 14.73
C SER A 367 -16.59 -0.39 15.61
N ILE A 368 -15.39 0.16 15.34
CA ILE A 368 -14.82 1.29 16.11
C ILE A 368 -14.82 2.62 15.35
N ASN A 369 -15.62 2.73 14.28
CA ASN A 369 -15.86 3.98 13.55
C ASN A 369 -14.60 4.63 12.93
N LEU A 370 -13.64 3.82 12.46
CA LEU A 370 -12.43 4.32 11.80
C LEU A 370 -12.74 5.03 10.47
N GLY A 371 -11.79 5.83 10.00
CA GLY A 371 -11.87 6.62 8.77
C GLY A 371 -11.76 5.82 7.47
N GLY A 372 -11.39 4.53 7.54
CA GLY A 372 -11.30 3.63 6.39
C GLY A 372 -10.01 2.80 6.39
N ALA A 373 -9.55 2.42 5.18
CA ALA A 373 -8.39 1.57 4.93
C ALA A 373 -7.33 2.26 4.06
N MET A 374 -6.06 1.97 4.34
CA MET A 374 -4.89 2.37 3.56
C MET A 374 -4.01 1.15 3.24
N TRP A 375 -3.26 1.14 2.15
CA TRP A 375 -2.35 0.05 1.80
C TRP A 375 -0.95 0.47 1.35
N TRP A 376 0.05 -0.27 1.84
CA TRP A 376 1.43 -0.26 1.35
C TRP A 376 1.77 -1.65 0.75
N GLU A 377 2.03 -1.78 -0.56
CA GLU A 377 1.70 -0.83 -1.62
C GLU A 377 1.02 -1.53 -2.81
N SER A 378 0.38 -0.74 -3.66
CA SER A 378 -0.57 -1.18 -4.69
C SER A 378 -0.09 -2.25 -5.68
N SER A 379 1.20 -2.28 -6.02
CA SER A 379 1.75 -3.17 -7.03
C SER A 379 1.79 -4.64 -6.59
N ALA A 380 1.74 -4.88 -5.28
CA ALA A 380 1.94 -6.18 -4.67
C ALA A 380 0.65 -7.00 -4.50
N ASP A 381 -0.53 -6.43 -4.80
CA ASP A 381 -1.82 -7.11 -4.58
C ASP A 381 -2.13 -8.19 -5.63
N LYS A 382 -2.98 -9.14 -5.25
CA LYS A 382 -3.64 -10.06 -6.19
C LYS A 382 -4.80 -9.34 -6.88
N LYS A 383 -5.20 -9.86 -8.04
CA LYS A 383 -6.37 -9.36 -8.79
C LYS A 383 -7.61 -10.22 -8.52
N GLY A 384 -8.79 -9.60 -8.55
CA GLY A 384 -10.09 -10.27 -8.37
C GLY A 384 -10.30 -10.80 -6.96
N VAL A 385 -11.02 -11.93 -6.86
CA VAL A 385 -11.51 -12.52 -5.58
C VAL A 385 -10.45 -12.80 -4.51
N ASN A 386 -9.16 -12.82 -4.87
CA ASN A 386 -8.05 -13.02 -3.95
C ASN A 386 -7.31 -11.72 -3.56
N GLY A 387 -7.68 -10.55 -4.10
CA GLY A 387 -7.07 -9.25 -3.78
C GLY A 387 -7.48 -8.72 -2.41
N LEU A 388 -6.53 -8.15 -1.66
CA LEU A 388 -6.80 -7.57 -0.34
C LEU A 388 -7.61 -6.28 -0.44
N ILE A 389 -7.30 -5.41 -1.41
CA ILE A 389 -8.03 -4.16 -1.63
C ILE A 389 -9.50 -4.47 -1.92
N GLU A 390 -9.77 -5.34 -2.89
CA GLU A 390 -11.13 -5.71 -3.33
C GLU A 390 -11.96 -6.28 -2.18
N ASN A 391 -11.40 -7.24 -1.42
CA ASN A 391 -12.13 -7.89 -0.33
C ASN A 391 -12.41 -6.98 0.87
N VAL A 392 -11.50 -6.06 1.19
CA VAL A 392 -11.74 -5.03 2.22
C VAL A 392 -12.77 -4.01 1.73
N VAL A 393 -12.68 -3.57 0.47
CA VAL A 393 -13.60 -2.60 -0.12
C VAL A 393 -15.01 -3.16 -0.17
N LEU A 394 -15.18 -4.44 -0.54
CA LEU A 394 -16.47 -5.14 -0.49
C LEU A 394 -17.07 -5.19 0.92
N GLU A 395 -16.25 -5.39 1.96
CA GLU A 395 -16.70 -5.31 3.36
C GLU A 395 -17.05 -3.88 3.80
N LEU A 396 -16.51 -2.83 3.15
CA LEU A 396 -16.80 -1.43 3.44
C LEU A 396 -17.85 -0.80 2.49
N ALA A 397 -18.31 -1.55 1.47
CA ALA A 397 -18.90 -1.04 0.23
C ALA A 397 -20.13 -0.14 0.42
N ASP A 398 -20.98 -0.44 1.41
CA ASP A 398 -22.17 0.35 1.74
C ASP A 398 -21.87 1.82 2.12
N CYS A 399 -20.59 2.12 2.41
CA CYS A 399 -20.16 3.32 3.12
C CYS A 399 -18.95 4.07 2.51
N ILE A 400 -18.55 3.77 1.27
CA ILE A 400 -17.36 4.39 0.62
C ILE A 400 -17.58 5.89 0.38
N ARG A 401 -16.56 6.69 0.69
CA ARG A 401 -16.59 8.15 0.54
C ARG A 401 -16.39 8.57 -0.92
N HIS A 402 -17.42 9.12 -1.53
CA HIS A 402 -17.32 9.81 -2.81
C HIS A 402 -17.21 11.32 -2.56
N ALA A 403 -16.05 11.90 -2.86
CA ALA A 403 -15.79 13.33 -2.76
C ALA A 403 -15.19 13.81 -4.09
N THR A 404 -15.73 14.90 -4.65
CA THR A 404 -15.23 15.47 -5.90
C THR A 404 -13.76 15.86 -5.77
N ASN A 405 -12.98 15.55 -6.80
CA ASN A 405 -11.59 15.99 -6.93
C ASN A 405 -11.51 17.39 -7.57
N ASN A 406 -10.30 17.95 -7.67
CA ASN A 406 -10.06 19.15 -8.45
C ASN A 406 -9.51 18.83 -9.85
N LEU A 407 -9.99 19.57 -10.84
CA LEU A 407 -9.45 19.63 -12.21
C LEU A 407 -9.12 21.08 -12.64
N ASP A 408 -9.42 22.09 -11.82
CA ASP A 408 -9.20 23.52 -12.10
C ASP A 408 -7.79 23.92 -11.67
N PHE A 409 -6.83 23.94 -12.61
CA PHE A 409 -5.42 24.29 -12.38
C PHE A 409 -4.94 25.35 -13.39
N PRO A 410 -5.52 26.57 -13.37
CA PRO A 410 -5.34 27.57 -14.43
C PRO A 410 -3.90 28.11 -14.54
N ASP A 411 -3.07 27.91 -13.52
CA ASP A 411 -1.68 28.39 -13.46
C ASP A 411 -0.64 27.26 -13.67
N SER A 412 -1.07 26.06 -14.10
CA SER A 412 -0.16 24.95 -14.35
C SER A 412 0.77 25.23 -15.54
N LEU A 413 2.06 24.92 -15.38
CA LEU A 413 3.05 24.92 -16.45
C LEU A 413 2.75 23.89 -17.56
N TYR A 414 1.89 22.89 -17.29
CA TYR A 414 1.53 21.85 -18.24
C TYR A 414 0.18 22.13 -18.91
N ASP A 415 0.16 22.15 -20.23
CA ASP A 415 -0.96 22.62 -21.04
C ASP A 415 -2.19 21.71 -20.94
N ASN A 416 -1.98 20.39 -20.84
CA ASN A 416 -3.03 19.38 -20.62
C ASN A 416 -3.60 19.38 -19.19
N VAL A 417 -2.89 19.93 -18.20
CA VAL A 417 -3.39 20.15 -16.83
C VAL A 417 -4.11 21.50 -16.74
N ARG A 418 -3.56 22.54 -17.37
CA ARG A 418 -4.12 23.88 -17.43
C ARG A 418 -5.45 23.94 -18.21
N ASN A 419 -5.58 23.12 -19.26
CA ASN A 419 -6.76 23.10 -20.13
C ASN A 419 -7.36 21.69 -20.22
N PRO A 420 -7.98 21.16 -19.14
CA PRO A 420 -8.48 19.78 -19.09
C PRO A 420 -9.56 19.50 -20.14
N SER A 421 -10.30 20.54 -20.56
CA SER A 421 -11.39 20.49 -21.54
C SER A 421 -10.94 20.29 -22.99
N VAL A 422 -9.64 20.33 -23.28
CA VAL A 422 -9.09 19.94 -24.60
C VAL A 422 -9.08 18.41 -24.66
N SER A 423 -10.28 17.82 -24.74
CA SER A 423 -10.44 16.39 -24.98
C SER A 423 -9.93 16.06 -26.38
N GLN A 424 -9.22 14.94 -26.49
CA GLN A 424 -8.70 14.45 -27.76
C GLN A 424 -9.84 14.32 -28.79
N SER A 425 -9.67 14.88 -29.98
CA SER A 425 -10.50 14.50 -31.11
C SER A 425 -10.40 12.98 -31.30
N PRO A 426 -11.51 12.23 -31.34
CA PRO A 426 -11.44 10.80 -31.59
C PRO A 426 -10.83 10.58 -32.97
N LEU A 427 -9.64 9.98 -33.00
CA LEU A 427 -9.06 9.55 -34.26
C LEU A 427 -9.97 8.50 -34.88
N VAL A 428 -10.27 8.68 -36.16
CA VAL A 428 -11.05 7.73 -36.95
C VAL A 428 -10.37 6.37 -36.84
N ASN A 429 -11.11 5.36 -36.35
CA ASN A 429 -10.68 3.97 -36.48
C ASN A 429 -10.54 3.66 -37.97
N ALA A 430 -9.30 3.65 -38.46
CA ALA A 430 -8.96 2.98 -39.70
C ALA A 430 -9.06 1.47 -39.44
N SER A 431 -10.29 0.96 -39.48
CA SER A 431 -10.58 -0.47 -39.43
C SER A 431 -9.91 -1.12 -40.63
N ILE A 432 -8.74 -1.73 -40.41
CA ILE A 432 -8.11 -2.60 -41.40
C ILE A 432 -8.97 -3.88 -41.43
N TRP A 433 -9.98 -3.87 -42.30
CA TRP A 433 -10.73 -5.07 -42.63
C TRP A 433 -9.78 -6.05 -43.30
N LEU A 434 -9.41 -7.11 -42.58
CA LEU A 434 -8.69 -8.24 -43.15
C LEU A 434 -9.69 -9.09 -43.94
N GLU A 435 -10.09 -8.62 -45.12
CA GLU A 435 -10.81 -9.46 -46.07
C GLU A 435 -9.88 -10.57 -46.56
N HIS A 436 -10.18 -11.81 -46.21
CA HIS A 436 -9.53 -12.99 -46.78
C HIS A 436 -10.16 -13.31 -48.14
N PRO A 437 -9.45 -13.18 -49.27
CA PRO A 437 -9.95 -13.64 -50.56
C PRO A 437 -9.71 -15.15 -50.65
N LEU A 438 -10.78 -15.94 -50.55
CA LEU A 438 -10.76 -17.33 -51.02
C LEU A 438 -10.56 -17.32 -52.54
N SER A 439 -9.36 -17.70 -53.00
CA SER A 439 -9.04 -17.86 -54.42
C SER A 439 -8.32 -19.18 -54.66
N THR A 440 -9.08 -20.17 -55.11
CA THR A 440 -8.57 -21.47 -55.56
C THR A 440 -8.02 -21.39 -56.98
N LYS A 441 -6.70 -21.59 -57.17
CA LYS A 441 -6.13 -22.04 -58.46
C LYS A 441 -4.96 -23.01 -58.25
N LEU A 442 -4.97 -24.09 -59.03
CA LEU A 442 -3.85 -25.04 -59.21
C LEU A 442 -2.86 -24.49 -60.24
N GLN A 443 -1.56 -24.79 -60.06
CA GLN A 443 -0.56 -25.27 -61.06
C GLN A 443 0.88 -25.04 -60.53
N THR A 444 1.60 -26.08 -60.10
CA THR A 444 2.63 -26.93 -60.82
C THR A 444 4.08 -26.40 -60.74
N PRO A 445 5.13 -27.27 -60.77
CA PRO A 445 6.42 -26.97 -60.14
C PRO A 445 7.65 -26.89 -61.07
N SER A 446 8.54 -25.94 -60.80
CA SER A 446 9.91 -25.76 -61.34
C SER A 446 10.49 -24.46 -60.70
N ASP A 447 11.74 -24.29 -60.27
CA ASP A 447 12.97 -25.09 -60.41
C ASP A 447 13.85 -25.06 -59.14
N ILE A 448 14.83 -25.97 -59.08
CA ILE A 448 15.87 -26.03 -58.04
C ILE A 448 17.11 -25.23 -58.49
N VAL A 449 17.64 -24.38 -57.60
CA VAL A 449 19.06 -23.99 -57.64
C VAL A 449 19.66 -24.14 -56.23
N CYS A 450 20.71 -24.96 -56.11
CA CYS A 450 21.50 -25.13 -54.89
C CYS A 450 22.77 -24.30 -54.95
N THR A 451 23.22 -23.73 -53.83
CA THR A 451 24.64 -23.76 -53.38
C THR A 451 24.80 -23.41 -51.89
N THR A 452 25.06 -24.45 -51.09
CA THR A 452 26.10 -24.56 -50.03
C THR A 452 26.52 -23.36 -49.15
N GLN A 453 26.30 -23.54 -47.82
CA GLN A 453 27.27 -23.43 -46.68
C GLN A 453 28.06 -22.10 -46.45
N VAL A 454 28.37 -21.67 -45.21
CA VAL A 454 29.08 -22.37 -44.11
C VAL A 454 28.60 -21.91 -42.70
N PRO A 455 28.60 -22.77 -41.65
CA PRO A 455 28.48 -22.38 -40.24
C PRO A 455 29.85 -22.03 -39.57
N TYR A 456 29.89 -22.00 -38.22
CA TYR A 456 31.03 -21.65 -37.31
C TYR A 456 31.24 -20.13 -37.05
N ASP A 457 31.64 -19.67 -35.85
CA ASP A 457 31.92 -20.35 -34.57
C ASP A 457 31.65 -19.45 -33.33
N LEU A 458 31.84 -20.03 -32.14
CA LEU A 458 31.82 -19.42 -30.80
C LEU A 458 32.85 -18.28 -30.62
N GLY A 459 32.46 -17.26 -29.85
CA GLY A 459 33.36 -16.18 -29.42
C GLY A 459 32.95 -15.58 -28.08
N THR A 460 33.71 -15.88 -27.02
CA THR A 460 33.51 -15.36 -25.66
C THR A 460 33.82 -13.86 -25.58
N GLY A 461 32.90 -13.06 -25.03
CA GLY A 461 33.11 -11.63 -24.76
C GLY A 461 32.49 -11.21 -23.42
N THR A 462 33.32 -10.91 -22.44
CA THR A 462 32.91 -10.44 -21.10
C THR A 462 32.34 -9.01 -21.16
N ALA A 463 31.08 -8.83 -20.79
CA ALA A 463 30.51 -7.51 -20.52
C ALA A 463 30.62 -7.19 -19.01
N LEU A 464 31.42 -6.17 -18.69
CA LEU A 464 31.58 -5.67 -17.32
C LEU A 464 30.31 -4.94 -16.87
N ALA A 465 29.72 -5.38 -15.75
CA ALA A 465 28.64 -4.66 -15.10
C ALA A 465 29.19 -3.50 -14.25
N SER A 466 29.01 -2.27 -14.72
CA SER A 466 29.35 -1.07 -13.96
C SER A 466 28.27 -0.76 -12.93
N LEU A 467 28.47 -1.21 -11.70
CA LEU A 467 27.69 -0.77 -10.53
C LEU A 467 28.32 0.49 -9.92
N PRO A 468 27.55 1.53 -9.56
CA PRO A 468 28.08 2.67 -8.83
C PRO A 468 28.34 2.30 -7.37
N LEU A 469 29.60 2.08 -7.01
CA LEU A 469 30.01 2.01 -5.61
C LEU A 469 29.93 3.41 -4.96
N SER A 470 29.22 3.47 -3.84
CA SER A 470 29.53 4.38 -2.74
C SER A 470 29.35 3.60 -1.43
N TRP A 471 29.85 4.15 -0.31
CA TRP A 471 30.04 3.49 0.99
C TRP A 471 31.27 2.59 1.11
N LEU A 472 32.39 3.19 1.55
CA LEU A 472 33.19 2.78 2.73
C LEU A 472 34.11 3.98 3.11
N PRO A 473 34.54 4.11 4.39
CA PRO A 473 35.02 5.38 4.92
C PRO A 473 36.52 5.64 4.69
N LEU A 474 36.88 6.91 4.55
CA LEU A 474 38.26 7.39 4.61
C LEU A 474 38.63 7.76 6.04
N LEU A 475 39.52 6.98 6.66
CA LEU A 475 40.34 7.45 7.77
C LEU A 475 41.37 8.46 7.23
N SER A 476 41.30 9.71 7.67
CA SER A 476 42.37 10.69 7.46
C SER A 476 43.09 10.98 8.77
N THR A 477 44.30 10.43 8.93
CA THR A 477 45.25 10.81 9.97
C THR A 477 45.84 12.19 9.66
N LEU A 478 45.84 13.11 10.62
CA LEU A 478 46.64 14.35 10.59
C LEU A 478 47.36 14.57 11.94
N PRO A 479 48.48 15.34 11.96
CA PRO A 479 49.54 15.12 12.95
C PRO A 479 49.59 16.14 14.10
N LEU A 480 50.40 15.85 15.12
CA LEU A 480 50.81 16.83 16.12
C LEU A 480 51.72 17.90 15.50
N THR A 481 51.41 19.18 15.73
CA THR A 481 52.40 20.19 16.15
C THR A 481 51.77 21.16 17.15
N ARG A 482 52.63 21.95 17.82
CA ARG A 482 52.43 22.51 19.17
C ARG A 482 52.56 24.04 19.14
N SER A 483 51.61 24.76 19.72
CA SER A 483 51.87 26.08 20.33
C SER A 483 50.77 26.50 21.31
N SER A 484 51.07 27.50 22.13
CA SER A 484 50.44 27.80 23.42
C SER A 484 49.58 29.06 23.41
N SER A 485 48.51 29.10 24.22
CA SER A 485 48.37 30.08 25.31
C SER A 485 47.09 29.91 26.12
N THR A 486 47.22 29.99 27.45
CA THR A 486 46.14 30.20 28.42
C THR A 486 46.64 31.13 29.52
N PRO A 487 45.79 32.01 30.07
CA PRO A 487 45.94 32.52 31.43
C PRO A 487 44.94 31.86 32.38
N SER A 488 45.49 31.02 33.26
CA SER A 488 45.15 30.83 34.68
C SER A 488 43.89 31.47 35.31
N THR A 489 43.18 30.67 36.12
CA THR A 489 42.72 30.86 37.55
C THR A 489 41.36 30.18 37.75
N HIS A 490 40.99 29.56 38.90
CA HIS A 490 41.69 29.27 40.15
C HIS A 490 41.20 27.91 40.75
N SER A 491 41.93 27.44 41.76
CA SER A 491 41.69 26.31 42.70
C SER A 491 40.27 26.25 43.34
N THR A 492 39.80 25.17 44.02
CA THR A 492 40.50 24.24 44.95
C THR A 492 39.65 22.98 45.32
N SER A 493 40.30 21.82 45.58
CA SER A 493 40.05 20.76 46.64
C SER A 493 38.62 20.33 47.09
N SER A 494 38.32 19.10 47.53
CA SER A 494 39.13 17.92 47.96
C SER A 494 38.27 16.65 48.24
N GLY A 495 38.87 15.45 48.08
CA GLY A 495 38.55 14.22 48.84
C GLY A 495 37.36 13.37 48.36
N SER A 496 37.34 12.03 48.46
CA SER A 496 38.34 11.06 48.96
C SER A 496 38.09 9.66 48.36
N SER A 497 39.15 8.91 48.04
CA SER A 497 39.13 7.45 47.76
C SER A 497 39.38 6.67 49.10
N PRO A 498 39.53 5.31 49.21
CA PRO A 498 40.21 4.39 48.25
C PRO A 498 39.73 2.90 48.15
N SER A 499 40.38 2.16 47.22
CA SER A 499 40.84 0.73 47.34
C SER A 499 39.80 -0.43 47.43
N THR A 500 39.99 -1.68 46.96
CA THR A 500 41.05 -2.49 46.24
C THR A 500 40.42 -3.88 45.90
N SER A 501 40.94 -4.83 45.09
CA SER A 501 42.05 -4.94 44.12
C SER A 501 41.99 -6.30 43.37
N SER A 502 42.51 -6.36 42.12
CA SER A 502 43.18 -7.53 41.47
C SER A 502 42.36 -8.83 41.26
N THR A 503 42.72 -9.80 40.38
CA THR A 503 44.03 -10.14 39.76
C THR A 503 43.86 -10.88 38.43
N SER A 504 44.90 -10.88 37.59
CA SER A 504 45.06 -11.62 36.32
C SER A 504 45.49 -13.08 36.47
N SER A 505 45.31 -13.91 35.43
CA SER A 505 46.35 -14.88 35.00
C SER A 505 46.17 -15.35 33.55
N THR A 506 47.24 -15.88 32.97
CA THR A 506 47.40 -16.19 31.54
C THR A 506 47.95 -17.62 31.38
N SER A 507 47.55 -18.37 30.35
CA SER A 507 48.34 -19.50 29.84
C SER A 507 48.02 -19.83 28.36
N ARG A 508 48.91 -20.60 27.73
CA ARG A 508 49.12 -20.70 26.27
C ARG A 508 49.00 -22.16 25.78
N SER A 509 49.08 -22.34 24.46
CA SER A 509 49.24 -23.59 23.67
C SER A 509 47.95 -24.37 23.34
N GLY A 510 47.81 -24.99 22.17
CA GLY A 510 48.61 -24.86 20.93
C GLY A 510 48.31 -25.88 19.83
N ILE A 511 48.44 -25.43 18.57
CA ILE A 511 48.89 -26.18 17.37
C ILE A 511 47.93 -27.21 16.68
N ARG A 512 47.82 -27.02 15.34
CA ARG A 512 47.51 -27.94 14.20
C ARG A 512 46.08 -28.25 13.72
N GLU A 513 45.84 -27.84 12.46
CA GLU A 513 45.52 -28.67 11.27
C GLU A 513 44.61 -29.90 11.47
N SER A 514 43.47 -30.03 10.78
CA SER A 514 43.43 -30.23 9.31
C SER A 514 41.97 -30.38 8.80
N SER A 515 41.80 -30.35 7.47
CA SER A 515 40.51 -30.41 6.76
C SER A 515 40.41 -31.65 5.84
N SER A 516 39.20 -31.92 5.32
CA SER A 516 38.84 -32.97 4.33
C SER A 516 38.81 -34.42 4.86
N CYS A 517 38.09 -35.39 4.26
CA CYS A 517 37.36 -35.39 2.99
C CYS A 517 36.10 -36.29 2.98
N SER A 518 35.55 -36.53 1.79
CA SER A 518 34.20 -37.02 1.44
C SER A 518 33.95 -38.54 1.43
N SER A 519 32.66 -38.90 1.30
CA SER A 519 32.09 -40.06 0.53
C SER A 519 32.40 -41.50 1.05
N GLU A 520 31.61 -42.56 0.87
CA GLU A 520 30.40 -42.90 0.07
C GLU A 520 29.43 -43.78 0.90
N GLY A 521 28.26 -44.20 0.35
CA GLY A 521 27.49 -45.34 0.89
C GLY A 521 26.01 -45.35 0.52
N SER A 522 25.60 -46.28 -0.35
CA SER A 522 24.26 -46.32 -0.96
C SER A 522 23.47 -47.61 -0.68
N LEU A 523 22.17 -47.44 -0.34
CA LEU A 523 21.04 -48.36 -0.67
C LEU A 523 20.99 -49.77 0.03
N PRO A 524 19.88 -50.57 -0.04
CA PRO A 524 18.46 -50.24 -0.28
C PRO A 524 17.40 -51.06 0.58
N TRP A 525 16.10 -50.78 0.33
CA TRP A 525 14.87 -51.57 0.63
C TRP A 525 14.42 -51.83 2.09
N LYS A 526 13.19 -51.37 2.42
CA LYS A 526 12.00 -52.25 2.43
C LYS A 526 10.68 -51.48 2.50
N SER A 527 9.68 -51.96 1.78
CA SER A 527 8.29 -51.53 1.86
C SER A 527 7.57 -52.11 3.09
N LEU A 528 6.56 -51.41 3.59
CA LEU A 528 5.40 -52.06 4.17
C LEU A 528 4.12 -51.33 3.73
N VAL A 529 3.18 -52.09 3.18
CA VAL A 529 1.82 -51.65 2.85
C VAL A 529 0.90 -52.12 3.95
N THR A 530 0.05 -51.23 4.48
CA THR A 530 -1.14 -51.66 5.23
C THR A 530 -2.34 -50.75 4.92
N GLN A 531 -3.14 -51.24 3.97
CA GLN A 531 -4.59 -51.08 3.83
C GLN A 531 -5.32 -51.29 5.20
N THR A 532 -6.50 -50.77 5.54
CA THR A 532 -7.60 -50.08 4.81
C THR A 532 -8.46 -49.27 5.82
N LEU A 533 -9.32 -48.38 5.30
CA LEU A 533 -10.63 -47.90 5.80
C LEU A 533 -10.67 -46.37 5.90
N GLY A 534 -11.41 -45.61 5.08
CA GLY A 534 -12.31 -45.98 3.98
C GLY A 534 -13.63 -45.21 4.06
N ARG A 535 -13.78 -44.18 3.23
CA ARG A 535 -15.07 -43.55 2.88
C ARG A 535 -14.97 -42.97 1.46
N SER A 536 -15.42 -43.75 0.49
CA SER A 536 -15.54 -43.29 -0.90
C SER A 536 -16.73 -42.34 -1.03
N ILE A 537 -16.54 -41.20 -1.68
CA ILE A 537 -17.64 -40.39 -2.21
C ILE A 537 -18.02 -40.98 -3.56
N ILE A 538 -19.29 -41.36 -3.72
CA ILE A 538 -19.83 -41.85 -4.98
C ILE A 538 -20.12 -40.63 -5.88
N TYR A 539 -19.39 -40.50 -6.98
CA TYR A 539 -19.77 -39.63 -8.08
C TYR A 539 -20.67 -40.42 -9.03
N THR A 540 -21.98 -40.14 -8.99
CA THR A 540 -22.91 -40.65 -10.02
C THR A 540 -22.88 -39.70 -11.22
N THR A 541 -22.13 -40.07 -12.25
CA THR A 541 -22.19 -39.40 -13.55
C THR A 541 -23.50 -39.78 -14.24
N ILE A 542 -24.41 -38.83 -14.42
CA ILE A 542 -25.56 -38.97 -15.31
C ILE A 542 -25.22 -38.25 -16.62
N THR A 543 -24.90 -39.01 -17.66
CA THR A 543 -24.84 -38.52 -19.03
C THR A 543 -26.24 -38.58 -19.65
N THR A 544 -26.74 -37.44 -20.11
CA THR A 544 -27.90 -37.37 -21.01
C THR A 544 -27.54 -36.51 -22.21
N ASP A 545 -27.32 -37.14 -23.35
CA ASP A 545 -27.28 -36.45 -24.64
C ASP A 545 -28.68 -35.98 -25.06
N VAL A 546 -28.68 -34.85 -25.79
CA VAL A 546 -29.62 -34.37 -26.83
C VAL A 546 -29.93 -32.87 -26.64
N PRO A 547 -29.80 -32.02 -27.68
CA PRO A 547 -29.80 -30.56 -27.53
C PRO A 547 -31.11 -29.89 -27.96
N VAL A 548 -31.63 -28.95 -27.15
CA VAL A 548 -32.44 -27.79 -27.60
C VAL A 548 -32.16 -26.60 -26.67
N ALA A 549 -32.08 -25.39 -27.22
CA ALA A 549 -31.88 -24.16 -26.45
C ALA A 549 -33.21 -23.62 -25.88
N THR A 550 -33.25 -23.35 -24.57
CA THR A 550 -34.21 -22.42 -23.94
C THR A 550 -33.61 -21.77 -22.70
N THR A 551 -33.74 -20.44 -22.60
CA THR A 551 -33.30 -19.63 -21.47
C THR A 551 -34.11 -19.96 -20.21
N THR A 552 -33.44 -20.32 -19.11
CA THR A 552 -34.09 -20.54 -17.80
C THR A 552 -33.61 -19.50 -16.80
N VAL A 553 -34.52 -18.67 -16.30
CA VAL A 553 -34.28 -17.77 -15.17
C VAL A 553 -34.35 -18.57 -13.87
N VAL A 554 -33.26 -18.61 -13.11
CA VAL A 554 -33.21 -19.31 -11.81
C VAL A 554 -33.55 -18.34 -10.68
N THR A 555 -34.73 -18.49 -10.09
CA THR A 555 -35.09 -17.82 -8.84
C THR A 555 -34.62 -18.66 -7.65
N VAL A 556 -33.63 -18.16 -6.90
CA VAL A 556 -33.16 -18.82 -5.67
C VAL A 556 -34.04 -18.40 -4.50
N VAL A 557 -34.76 -19.35 -3.90
CA VAL A 557 -35.50 -19.15 -2.65
C VAL A 557 -34.67 -19.71 -1.49
N LEU A 558 -34.07 -18.81 -0.70
CA LEU A 558 -33.40 -19.16 0.55
C LEU A 558 -34.43 -19.37 1.67
N ALA A 559 -34.64 -20.62 2.06
CA ALA A 559 -35.45 -20.95 3.23
C ALA A 559 -34.60 -20.90 4.51
N THR A 560 -34.80 -19.89 5.35
CA THR A 560 -34.24 -19.85 6.70
C THR A 560 -35.05 -20.75 7.64
N ARG A 561 -34.38 -21.65 8.36
CA ARG A 561 -34.98 -22.31 9.54
C ARG A 561 -34.76 -21.44 10.78
N ARG A 562 -35.77 -21.43 11.65
CA ARG A 562 -35.72 -20.86 13.01
C ARG A 562 -34.88 -21.73 13.93
#